data_AF-A0A975VHG8-F1
#
_entry.id   AF-A0A975VHG8-F1
#
_cell.length_a   1.000
_cell.length_b   1.000
_cell.length_c   1.000
_cell.angle_alpha   90.00
_cell.angle_beta   90.00
_cell.angle_gamma   90.00
#
_symmetry.space_group_name_H-M   'P 1'
#
loop_
_entity.id
_entity.type
_entity.pdbx_description
1 polymer ?
#
loop_
_entity_poly.entity_id
_entity_poly.type
_entity_poly.pdbx_seq_one_letter_code
_entity_poly.pdbx_strand_id
1 'polypeptide(L)'
;MLYLTDTQRSLVAPADGIHPYGGIIVPTSDERPFVQADAWCWALRGEYAANDDPYSAVTIYTSDEGVFVFNDERVPVGLNPEFFPITDIVFPQTVPYHQALIDNLANALAGNVDAQDACRLALMQLTATLNMHTLLPADGSTVYTMVMNSENWYGWNHWATGIQGPDTGATTTYQQKADGAPLQYNCGVVWGDDILLQTVLRLDGLPQPHITMLNNVV
;
A
#
# COMPACT_ATOMS: atom_id res chain seq x y z
N MET A 1 -10.79 1.68 -14.70
CA MET A 1 -9.46 1.18 -14.33
C MET A 1 -8.87 0.39 -15.49
N LEU A 2 -7.55 0.21 -15.51
CA LEU A 2 -6.83 -0.39 -16.63
C LEU A 2 -6.22 -1.73 -16.23
N TYR A 3 -6.15 -2.65 -17.18
CA TYR A 3 -5.67 -4.01 -16.97
C TYR A 3 -4.51 -4.27 -17.92
N LEU A 4 -3.43 -4.84 -17.40
CA LEU A 4 -2.40 -5.47 -18.20
C LEU A 4 -2.98 -6.70 -18.91
N THR A 5 -2.54 -6.92 -20.14
CA THR A 5 -2.75 -8.16 -20.88
C THR A 5 -2.01 -9.33 -20.21
N ASP A 6 -2.41 -10.56 -20.52
CA ASP A 6 -1.72 -11.76 -20.02
C ASP A 6 -0.24 -11.75 -20.39
N THR A 7 0.10 -11.35 -21.62
CA THR A 7 1.49 -11.19 -22.06
C THR A 7 2.25 -10.21 -21.18
N GLN A 8 1.69 -9.03 -20.91
CA GLN A 8 2.32 -8.05 -20.01
C GLN A 8 2.50 -8.62 -18.60
N ARG A 9 1.48 -9.31 -18.05
CA ARG A 9 1.58 -9.91 -16.71
C ARG A 9 2.63 -11.03 -16.64
N SER A 10 2.83 -11.79 -17.71
CA SER A 10 3.90 -12.80 -17.79
C SER A 10 5.30 -12.19 -17.81
N LEU A 11 5.47 -10.99 -18.37
CA LEU A 11 6.76 -10.30 -18.43
C LEU A 11 7.16 -9.67 -17.08
N VAL A 12 6.20 -9.54 -16.16
CA VAL A 12 6.37 -9.03 -14.79
C VAL A 12 6.76 -10.17 -13.82
N ALA A 13 7.11 -11.36 -14.32
CA ALA A 13 7.57 -12.49 -13.53
C ALA A 13 8.91 -12.19 -12.80
N PRO A 14 9.20 -12.83 -11.64
CA PRO A 14 10.46 -12.62 -10.95
C PRO A 14 11.61 -13.10 -11.85
N ALA A 15 12.66 -12.29 -11.98
CA ALA A 15 13.88 -12.72 -12.66
C ALA A 15 14.77 -13.55 -11.72
N ASP A 16 15.68 -14.35 -12.30
CA ASP A 16 16.63 -15.20 -11.57
C ASP A 16 17.70 -14.44 -10.76
N GLY A 17 17.65 -13.09 -10.73
CA GLY A 17 18.58 -12.24 -9.98
C GLY A 17 18.25 -12.23 -8.49
N ILE A 18 19.25 -12.23 -7.60
CA ILE A 18 19.05 -12.22 -6.14
C ILE A 18 19.59 -10.91 -5.56
N HIS A 19 18.76 -10.21 -4.76
CA HIS A 19 19.16 -9.01 -4.02
C HIS A 19 19.05 -9.23 -2.50
N PRO A 20 20.12 -8.96 -1.73
CA PRO A 20 20.06 -8.95 -0.28
C PRO A 20 19.51 -7.61 0.24
N TYR A 21 18.42 -7.66 1.01
CA TYR A 21 17.90 -6.53 1.79
C TYR A 21 17.50 -7.03 3.18
N GLY A 22 17.93 -6.36 4.24
CA GLY A 22 17.61 -6.79 5.62
C GLY A 22 18.11 -8.18 6.03
N GLY A 23 19.06 -8.77 5.27
CA GLY A 23 19.49 -10.17 5.46
C GLY A 23 18.64 -11.22 4.75
N ILE A 24 17.61 -10.81 4.00
CA ILE A 24 16.77 -11.68 3.18
C ILE A 24 17.23 -11.61 1.72
N ILE A 25 17.37 -12.78 1.08
CA ILE A 25 17.61 -12.91 -0.35
C ILE A 25 16.27 -12.85 -1.10
N VAL A 26 16.11 -11.89 -2.00
CA VAL A 26 14.89 -11.69 -2.77
C VAL A 26 15.18 -11.86 -4.27
N PRO A 27 14.40 -12.68 -5.02
CA PRO A 27 14.50 -12.75 -6.47
C PRO A 27 13.96 -11.47 -7.12
N THR A 28 14.74 -10.74 -7.92
CA THR A 28 14.35 -9.44 -8.52
C THR A 28 15.00 -9.15 -9.88
N SER A 29 14.45 -8.16 -10.61
CA SER A 29 15.00 -7.57 -11.84
C SER A 29 15.31 -6.08 -11.62
N ASP A 30 16.48 -5.62 -12.09
CA ASP A 30 16.92 -4.22 -12.02
C ASP A 30 16.56 -3.47 -13.31
N GLU A 31 15.76 -2.40 -13.22
CA GLU A 31 15.69 -1.39 -14.29
C GLU A 31 15.71 0.05 -13.76
N ARG A 32 16.29 0.96 -14.58
CA ARG A 32 16.42 2.40 -14.32
C ARG A 32 15.36 3.13 -15.17
N PRO A 33 14.71 4.23 -14.71
CA PRO A 33 15.29 5.25 -13.83
C PRO A 33 14.30 5.82 -12.78
N PHE A 34 13.75 5.03 -11.87
CA PHE A 34 12.89 5.60 -10.80
C PHE A 34 13.67 5.73 -9.48
N VAL A 35 14.49 6.78 -9.40
CA VAL A 35 15.49 6.98 -8.32
C VAL A 35 14.92 7.75 -7.11
N GLN A 36 13.71 8.33 -7.17
CA GLN A 36 13.31 9.38 -6.23
C GLN A 36 11.96 9.24 -5.50
N ALA A 37 11.16 8.18 -5.70
CA ALA A 37 9.82 8.07 -5.07
C ALA A 37 9.82 7.12 -3.87
N ASP A 38 9.20 7.42 -2.73
CA ASP A 38 9.12 6.48 -1.59
C ASP A 38 8.32 5.20 -1.96
N ALA A 39 8.47 4.12 -1.17
CA ALA A 39 7.79 2.85 -1.42
C ALA A 39 6.27 3.00 -1.60
N TRP A 40 5.67 3.85 -0.75
CA TRP A 40 4.25 4.19 -0.80
C TRP A 40 3.88 4.95 -2.07
N CYS A 41 4.73 5.87 -2.55
CA CYS A 41 4.46 6.67 -3.76
C CYS A 41 4.26 5.75 -4.96
N TRP A 42 5.20 4.80 -5.14
CA TRP A 42 5.08 3.83 -6.22
C TRP A 42 3.83 2.96 -6.05
N ALA A 43 3.65 2.33 -4.89
CA ALA A 43 2.55 1.41 -4.69
C ALA A 43 1.16 2.07 -4.88
N LEU A 44 1.01 3.32 -4.42
CA LEU A 44 -0.25 4.04 -4.47
C LEU A 44 -0.47 4.81 -5.76
N ARG A 45 0.56 5.35 -6.40
CA ARG A 45 0.37 6.24 -7.57
C ARG A 45 1.07 5.79 -8.84
N GLY A 46 2.09 4.94 -8.73
CA GLY A 46 2.91 4.56 -9.87
C GLY A 46 3.85 5.67 -10.33
N GLU A 47 4.02 6.71 -9.51
CA GLU A 47 4.84 7.89 -9.80
C GLU A 47 5.31 8.57 -8.50
N TYR A 48 6.17 9.58 -8.63
CA TYR A 48 6.59 10.39 -7.48
C TYR A 48 5.43 11.21 -6.94
N ALA A 49 5.31 11.25 -5.61
CA ALA A 49 4.43 12.18 -4.91
C ALA A 49 5.18 12.80 -3.74
N ALA A 50 4.77 14.01 -3.37
CA ALA A 50 5.36 14.72 -2.25
C ALA A 50 4.83 14.15 -0.92
N ASN A 51 5.69 14.14 0.11
CA ASN A 51 5.34 13.62 1.44
C ASN A 51 4.32 14.51 2.16
N ASP A 52 4.20 15.77 1.77
CA ASP A 52 3.21 16.74 2.25
C ASP A 52 1.90 16.72 1.44
N ASP A 53 1.76 15.82 0.46
CA ASP A 53 0.47 15.61 -0.20
C ASP A 53 -0.56 15.16 0.85
N PRO A 54 -1.76 15.78 0.90
CA PRO A 54 -2.76 15.50 1.93
C PRO A 54 -3.27 14.04 1.90
N TYR A 55 -3.03 13.33 0.81
CA TYR A 55 -3.45 11.95 0.58
C TYR A 55 -2.26 10.97 0.60
N SER A 56 -1.06 11.42 0.97
CA SER A 56 0.09 10.54 1.12
C SER A 56 -0.06 9.60 2.32
N ALA A 57 0.63 8.47 2.30
CA ALA A 57 0.73 7.60 3.48
C ALA A 57 1.38 8.35 4.66
N VAL A 58 2.36 9.21 4.39
CA VAL A 58 3.00 10.06 5.40
C VAL A 58 1.96 10.93 6.10
N THR A 59 1.15 11.67 5.36
CA THR A 59 0.13 12.55 5.94
C THR A 59 -0.91 11.76 6.71
N ILE A 60 -1.50 10.72 6.09
CA ILE A 60 -2.61 9.97 6.69
C ILE A 60 -2.22 9.33 8.02
N TYR A 61 -1.03 8.73 8.11
CA TYR A 61 -0.62 7.93 9.27
C TYR A 61 0.33 8.64 10.24
N THR A 62 1.06 9.66 9.79
CA THR A 62 2.18 10.21 10.59
C THR A 62 2.19 11.72 10.70
N SER A 63 1.28 12.46 10.06
CA SER A 63 1.15 13.92 10.23
C SER A 63 0.12 14.28 11.30
N ASP A 64 0.27 15.47 11.89
CA ASP A 64 -0.73 16.06 12.80
C ASP A 64 -1.99 16.52 12.06
N GLU A 65 -1.91 16.69 10.74
CA GLU A 65 -3.04 16.95 9.86
C GLU A 65 -3.71 15.65 9.37
N GLY A 66 -3.18 14.49 9.79
CA GLY A 66 -3.63 13.15 9.39
C GLY A 66 -4.83 12.63 10.17
N VAL A 67 -5.01 11.30 10.13
CA VAL A 67 -6.16 10.61 10.74
C VAL A 67 -6.16 10.68 12.27
N PHE A 68 -4.99 10.68 12.89
CA PHE A 68 -4.86 10.53 14.33
C PHE A 68 -4.40 11.82 15.01
N VAL A 69 -4.87 11.99 16.26
CA VAL A 69 -4.21 12.84 17.24
C VAL A 69 -3.23 11.97 18.00
N PHE A 70 -1.99 12.44 18.15
CA PHE A 70 -0.90 11.71 18.79
C PHE A 70 -0.53 12.31 20.15
N ASN A 71 0.03 11.48 21.03
CA ASN A 71 0.79 11.95 22.19
C ASN A 71 2.24 12.29 21.80
N ASP A 72 3.05 12.70 22.80
CA ASP A 72 4.46 13.06 22.62
C ASP A 72 5.31 11.89 22.08
N GLU A 73 4.92 10.64 22.35
CA GLU A 73 5.57 9.43 21.84
C GLU A 73 5.08 8.98 20.45
N ARG A 74 4.25 9.76 19.76
CA ARG A 74 3.64 9.40 18.46
C ARG A 74 2.76 8.14 18.50
N VAL A 75 2.12 7.89 19.63
CA VAL A 75 1.06 6.89 19.78
C VAL A 75 -0.31 7.58 19.62
N PRO A 76 -1.25 7.03 18.81
CA PRO A 76 -2.58 7.61 18.69
C PRO A 76 -3.29 7.67 20.04
N VAL A 77 -3.97 8.77 20.31
CA VAL A 77 -4.86 8.96 21.48
C VAL A 77 -6.29 9.30 21.08
N GLY A 78 -6.52 9.56 19.80
CA GLY A 78 -7.83 9.93 19.26
C GLY A 78 -7.79 10.04 17.73
N LEU A 79 -8.97 10.23 17.13
CA LEU A 79 -9.09 10.61 15.72
C LEU A 79 -9.05 12.13 15.59
N ASN A 80 -8.44 12.62 14.52
CA ASN A 80 -8.43 14.02 14.19
C ASN A 80 -9.83 14.45 13.67
N PRO A 81 -10.54 15.34 14.39
CA PRO A 81 -11.89 15.73 14.00
C PRO A 81 -11.93 16.59 12.73
N GLU A 82 -10.81 17.16 12.29
CA GLU A 82 -10.75 18.03 11.10
C GLU A 82 -10.51 17.23 9.81
N PHE A 83 -9.93 16.04 9.91
CA PHE A 83 -9.58 15.21 8.75
C PHE A 83 -10.83 14.65 8.07
N PHE A 84 -11.75 14.01 8.82
CA PHE A 84 -12.91 13.31 8.23
C PHE A 84 -13.86 14.21 7.44
N PRO A 85 -14.31 15.37 7.96
CA PRO A 85 -15.26 16.22 7.24
C PRO A 85 -14.74 16.67 5.88
N ILE A 86 -13.44 16.91 5.75
CA ILE A 86 -12.82 17.29 4.47
C ILE A 86 -12.85 16.10 3.52
N THR A 87 -12.31 14.96 3.96
CA THR A 87 -12.21 13.77 3.11
C THR A 87 -13.56 13.19 2.71
N ASP A 88 -14.55 13.17 3.60
CA ASP A 88 -15.88 12.59 3.31
C ASP A 88 -16.71 13.43 2.35
N ILE A 89 -16.49 14.75 2.31
CA ILE A 89 -17.13 15.63 1.34
C ILE A 89 -16.53 15.41 -0.05
N VAL A 90 -15.20 15.28 -0.14
CA VAL A 90 -14.50 15.16 -1.42
C VAL A 90 -14.56 13.71 -1.95
N PHE A 91 -14.52 12.72 -1.06
CA PHE A 91 -14.49 11.29 -1.35
C PHE A 91 -15.53 10.53 -0.52
N PRO A 92 -16.85 10.66 -0.79
CA PRO A 92 -17.90 10.05 0.03
C PRO A 92 -17.77 8.54 0.26
N GLN A 93 -17.05 7.84 -0.62
CA GLN A 93 -16.73 6.42 -0.48
C GLN A 93 -15.81 6.11 0.72
N THR A 94 -15.18 7.10 1.36
CA THR A 94 -14.33 6.92 2.55
C THR A 94 -15.12 6.81 3.85
N VAL A 95 -16.38 7.24 3.86
CA VAL A 95 -17.25 7.26 5.04
C VAL A 95 -17.28 5.91 5.78
N PRO A 96 -17.41 4.75 5.13
CA PRO A 96 -17.40 3.45 5.83
C PRO A 96 -16.06 3.15 6.53
N TYR A 97 -14.93 3.63 5.99
CA TYR A 97 -13.61 3.42 6.58
C TYR A 97 -13.42 4.32 7.81
N HIS A 98 -13.90 5.56 7.76
CA HIS A 98 -13.95 6.43 8.94
C HIS A 98 -14.85 5.86 10.03
N GLN A 99 -16.02 5.32 9.67
CA GLN A 99 -16.89 4.67 10.65
C GLN A 99 -16.20 3.46 11.31
N ALA A 100 -15.49 2.64 10.53
CA ALA A 100 -14.71 1.53 11.08
C ALA A 100 -13.63 2.01 12.06
N LEU A 101 -12.96 3.14 11.80
CA LEU A 101 -12.04 3.75 12.74
C LEU A 101 -12.73 4.21 14.02
N ILE A 102 -13.87 4.90 13.92
CA ILE A 102 -14.66 5.39 15.07
C ILE A 102 -15.09 4.22 15.96
N ASP A 103 -15.60 3.16 15.35
CA ASP A 103 -16.16 2.01 16.08
C ASP A 103 -15.09 1.18 16.80
N ASN A 104 -13.86 1.18 16.29
CA ASN A 104 -12.80 0.28 16.77
C ASN A 104 -11.69 0.98 17.57
N LEU A 105 -11.46 2.28 17.40
CA LEU A 105 -10.28 2.95 17.96
C LEU A 105 -10.12 2.73 19.48
N ALA A 106 -11.19 2.93 20.26
CA ALA A 106 -11.10 2.81 21.71
C ALA A 106 -10.67 1.39 22.15
N ASN A 107 -11.17 0.35 21.48
CA ASN A 107 -10.81 -1.03 21.74
C ASN A 107 -9.39 -1.34 21.23
N ALA A 108 -9.00 -0.79 20.09
CA ALA A 108 -7.66 -0.95 19.52
C ALA A 108 -6.59 -0.36 20.47
N LEU A 109 -6.86 0.82 21.04
CA LEU A 109 -6.02 1.46 22.07
C LEU A 109 -5.96 0.67 23.37
N ALA A 110 -7.03 -0.04 23.71
CA ALA A 110 -7.06 -0.96 24.86
C ALA A 110 -6.35 -2.31 24.60
N GLY A 111 -5.76 -2.50 23.41
CA GLY A 111 -5.01 -3.70 23.06
C GLY A 111 -5.83 -4.83 22.43
N ASN A 112 -7.08 -4.58 22.01
CA ASN A 112 -7.89 -5.58 21.32
C ASN A 112 -7.38 -5.81 19.88
N VAL A 113 -6.93 -7.03 19.58
CA VAL A 113 -6.30 -7.38 18.29
C VAL A 113 -7.26 -7.26 17.11
N ASP A 114 -8.51 -7.72 17.24
CA ASP A 114 -9.49 -7.64 16.15
C ASP A 114 -9.83 -6.18 15.80
N ALA A 115 -9.92 -5.32 16.81
CA ALA A 115 -10.13 -3.88 16.62
C ALA A 115 -8.89 -3.21 15.97
N GLN A 116 -7.68 -3.63 16.34
CA GLN A 116 -6.45 -3.17 15.70
C GLN A 116 -6.40 -3.58 14.22
N ASP A 117 -6.76 -4.82 13.90
CA ASP A 117 -6.85 -5.31 12.52
C ASP A 117 -7.90 -4.54 11.71
N ALA A 118 -9.07 -4.24 12.32
CA ALA A 118 -10.11 -3.43 11.69
C ALA A 118 -9.64 -1.99 11.42
N CYS A 119 -8.95 -1.35 12.37
CA CYS A 119 -8.37 -0.03 12.17
C CYS A 119 -7.29 -0.04 11.08
N ARG A 120 -6.39 -1.02 11.09
CA ARG A 120 -5.32 -1.17 10.09
C ARG A 120 -5.90 -1.33 8.68
N LEU A 121 -6.91 -2.19 8.54
CA LEU A 121 -7.62 -2.39 7.28
C LEU A 121 -8.28 -1.08 6.81
N ALA A 122 -8.99 -0.39 7.71
CA ALA A 122 -9.66 0.87 7.40
C ALA A 122 -8.67 1.96 6.94
N LEU A 123 -7.51 2.10 7.61
CA LEU A 123 -6.46 3.03 7.20
C LEU A 123 -5.93 2.72 5.80
N MET A 124 -5.69 1.44 5.50
CA MET A 124 -5.20 1.04 4.19
C MET A 124 -6.25 1.28 3.10
N GLN A 125 -7.52 0.99 3.38
CA GLN A 125 -8.64 1.22 2.45
C GLN A 125 -8.85 2.71 2.17
N LEU A 126 -8.81 3.54 3.23
CA LEU A 126 -8.85 4.99 3.13
C LEU A 126 -7.71 5.50 2.23
N THR A 127 -6.47 5.10 2.52
CA THR A 127 -5.28 5.54 1.79
C THR A 127 -5.35 5.16 0.31
N ALA A 128 -5.70 3.91 0.00
CA ALA A 128 -5.85 3.45 -1.37
C ALA A 128 -6.95 4.25 -2.11
N THR A 129 -8.08 4.49 -1.45
CA THR A 129 -9.23 5.20 -2.01
C THR A 129 -8.93 6.67 -2.29
N LEU A 130 -8.24 7.36 -1.37
CA LEU A 130 -7.79 8.75 -1.57
C LEU A 130 -6.77 8.87 -2.71
N ASN A 131 -6.04 7.79 -3.00
CA ASN A 131 -5.16 7.67 -4.16
C ASN A 131 -5.86 7.05 -5.39
N MET A 132 -7.19 7.15 -5.45
CA MET A 132 -8.03 6.80 -6.61
C MET A 132 -8.03 5.32 -6.99
N HIS A 133 -7.72 4.42 -6.06
CA HIS A 133 -7.89 2.99 -6.28
C HIS A 133 -9.34 2.56 -6.12
N THR A 134 -9.78 1.64 -6.98
CA THR A 134 -11.04 0.93 -6.84
C THR A 134 -10.79 -0.37 -6.11
N LEU A 135 -11.38 -0.51 -4.92
CA LEU A 135 -11.22 -1.69 -4.09
C LEU A 135 -12.25 -2.77 -4.48
N LEU A 136 -11.79 -4.00 -4.54
CA LEU A 136 -12.63 -5.18 -4.68
C LEU A 136 -12.99 -5.75 -3.30
N PRO A 137 -14.13 -6.46 -3.19
CA PRO A 137 -14.44 -7.22 -1.98
C PRO A 137 -13.39 -8.31 -1.71
N ALA A 138 -13.40 -8.85 -0.50
CA ALA A 138 -12.42 -9.85 -0.06
C ALA A 138 -12.45 -11.17 -0.87
N ASP A 139 -13.52 -11.45 -1.61
CA ASP A 139 -13.68 -12.58 -2.53
C ASP A 139 -13.43 -12.21 -4.00
N GLY A 140 -13.11 -10.94 -4.30
CA GLY A 140 -12.87 -10.44 -5.65
C GLY A 140 -11.58 -10.97 -6.28
N SER A 141 -11.27 -10.55 -7.50
CA SER A 141 -10.05 -10.98 -8.20
C SER A 141 -8.78 -10.68 -7.39
N THR A 142 -7.83 -11.62 -7.35
CA THR A 142 -6.49 -11.45 -6.78
C THR A 142 -5.45 -10.98 -7.79
N VAL A 143 -5.88 -10.66 -9.01
CA VAL A 143 -4.96 -10.28 -10.10
C VAL A 143 -4.12 -9.06 -9.74
N TYR A 144 -4.74 -8.06 -9.09
CA TYR A 144 -4.05 -6.89 -8.57
C TYR A 144 -4.31 -6.80 -7.08
N THR A 145 -3.23 -6.65 -6.33
CA THR A 145 -3.29 -6.47 -4.88
C THR A 145 -2.43 -5.29 -4.46
N MET A 146 -2.82 -4.65 -3.37
CA MET A 146 -1.97 -3.72 -2.65
C MET A 146 -1.60 -4.39 -1.34
N VAL A 147 -0.32 -4.33 -0.97
CA VAL A 147 0.18 -4.89 0.28
C VAL A 147 0.82 -3.77 1.09
N MET A 148 0.49 -3.70 2.37
CA MET A 148 1.14 -2.83 3.34
C MET A 148 1.69 -3.67 4.49
N ASN A 149 2.97 -3.48 4.79
CA ASN A 149 3.62 -4.02 5.97
C ASN A 149 3.84 -2.90 6.99
N SER A 150 3.61 -3.21 8.26
CA SER A 150 3.72 -2.26 9.36
C SER A 150 4.18 -2.94 10.66
N GLU A 151 4.97 -2.23 11.48
CA GLU A 151 5.39 -2.71 12.81
C GLU A 151 4.26 -2.63 13.83
N ASN A 152 3.28 -1.75 13.61
CA ASN A 152 2.13 -1.53 14.47
C ASN A 152 0.89 -1.24 13.63
N TRP A 153 -0.29 -1.38 14.22
CA TRP A 153 -1.56 -1.31 13.50
C TRP A 153 -1.95 0.10 13.00
N TYR A 154 -1.30 1.14 13.51
CA TYR A 154 -1.59 2.55 13.20
C TYR A 154 -0.50 3.22 12.34
N GLY A 155 0.47 2.45 11.87
CA GLY A 155 1.60 2.93 11.08
C GLY A 155 1.71 2.22 9.74
N TRP A 156 2.76 2.57 9.00
CA TRP A 156 3.18 1.90 7.78
C TRP A 156 4.70 1.90 7.71
N ASN A 157 5.27 0.83 7.19
CA ASN A 157 6.72 0.69 6.98
C ASN A 157 7.02 0.44 5.50
N HIS A 158 6.19 -0.36 4.83
CA HIS A 158 6.40 -0.69 3.43
C HIS A 158 5.09 -0.86 2.68
N TRP A 159 5.12 -0.54 1.38
CA TRP A 159 4.00 -0.73 0.46
C TRP A 159 4.47 -1.39 -0.83
N ALA A 160 3.64 -2.28 -1.37
CA ALA A 160 3.89 -2.95 -2.63
C ALA A 160 2.61 -3.15 -3.44
N THR A 161 2.75 -3.25 -4.76
CA THR A 161 1.68 -3.66 -5.67
C THR A 161 1.93 -5.10 -6.11
N GLY A 162 1.02 -6.03 -5.79
CA GLY A 162 1.09 -7.41 -6.24
C GLY A 162 0.37 -7.60 -7.57
N ILE A 163 1.00 -8.29 -8.52
CA ILE A 163 0.45 -8.62 -9.84
C ILE A 163 0.52 -10.13 -10.02
N GLN A 164 -0.62 -10.77 -10.25
CA GLN A 164 -0.69 -12.21 -10.50
C GLN A 164 -0.46 -12.51 -11.99
N GLY A 165 0.43 -13.45 -12.29
CA GLY A 165 0.61 -13.99 -13.64
C GLY A 165 -0.66 -14.67 -14.19
N PRO A 166 -0.75 -14.91 -15.51
CA PRO A 166 -1.91 -15.54 -16.15
C PRO A 166 -2.04 -17.05 -15.91
N ASP A 167 -0.97 -17.71 -15.45
CA ASP A 167 -0.94 -19.16 -15.32
C ASP A 167 -1.75 -19.67 -14.11
N THR A 168 -2.37 -20.84 -14.25
CA THR A 168 -3.30 -21.47 -13.28
C THR A 168 -2.66 -21.94 -11.96
N GLY A 169 -1.40 -21.55 -11.70
CA GLY A 169 -0.65 -21.72 -10.45
C GLY A 169 -0.24 -20.42 -9.75
N ALA A 170 -0.69 -19.26 -10.25
CA ALA A 170 -0.74 -17.98 -9.54
C ALA A 170 0.54 -17.53 -8.80
N THR A 171 1.67 -17.40 -9.51
CA THR A 171 2.78 -16.63 -8.93
C THR A 171 2.40 -15.15 -8.93
N THR A 172 2.34 -14.55 -7.73
CA THR A 172 2.20 -13.10 -7.57
C THR A 172 3.60 -12.48 -7.50
N THR A 173 3.81 -11.43 -8.28
CA THR A 173 5.01 -10.61 -8.20
C THR A 173 4.72 -9.27 -7.60
N TYR A 174 5.61 -8.80 -6.74
CA TYR A 174 5.47 -7.55 -6.01
C TYR A 174 6.37 -6.49 -6.60
N GLN A 175 5.73 -5.39 -7.01
CA GLN A 175 6.36 -4.17 -7.44
C GLN A 175 6.59 -3.31 -6.20
N GLN A 176 7.85 -3.09 -5.82
CA GLN A 176 8.18 -2.38 -4.58
C GLN A 176 9.53 -1.65 -4.67
N LYS A 177 9.78 -0.77 -3.71
CA LYS A 177 11.01 0.04 -3.66
C LYS A 177 11.47 0.22 -2.23
N ALA A 178 12.77 0.17 -1.98
CA ALA A 178 13.38 0.57 -0.72
C ALA A 178 13.84 2.02 -0.82
N ASP A 179 13.95 2.67 0.33
CA ASP A 179 14.53 4.00 0.39
C ASP A 179 15.98 3.99 -0.14
N GLY A 180 16.33 5.01 -0.93
CA GLY A 180 17.63 5.11 -1.60
C GLY A 180 17.96 4.05 -2.67
N ALA A 181 17.07 3.09 -2.94
CA ALA A 181 17.28 2.05 -3.96
C ALA A 181 16.48 2.34 -5.25
N PRO A 182 16.91 1.81 -6.41
CA PRO A 182 16.05 1.76 -7.60
C PRO A 182 14.73 1.02 -7.31
N LEU A 183 13.69 1.33 -8.08
CA LEU A 183 12.48 0.52 -8.10
C LEU A 183 12.84 -0.94 -8.43
N GLN A 184 12.40 -1.87 -7.59
CA GLN A 184 12.51 -3.30 -7.83
C GLN A 184 11.13 -3.83 -8.19
N TYR A 185 10.92 -3.96 -9.49
CA TYR A 185 9.57 -4.16 -9.99
C TYR A 185 9.16 -5.63 -9.88
N ASN A 186 10.03 -6.65 -9.89
CA ASN A 186 9.54 -8.04 -9.88
C ASN A 186 10.05 -8.88 -8.70
N CYS A 187 9.51 -8.68 -7.51
CA CYS A 187 9.88 -9.42 -6.31
C CYS A 187 8.95 -10.61 -6.03
N GLY A 188 9.50 -11.75 -5.60
CA GLY A 188 8.68 -12.89 -5.14
C GLY A 188 8.04 -12.73 -3.76
N VAL A 189 8.50 -11.76 -2.96
CA VAL A 189 8.01 -11.44 -1.61
C VAL A 189 7.99 -9.94 -1.38
N VAL A 190 7.13 -9.46 -0.48
CA VAL A 190 7.15 -8.06 -0.03
C VAL A 190 8.27 -7.88 1.00
N TRP A 191 9.07 -6.81 0.87
CA TRP A 191 10.17 -6.53 1.80
C TRP A 191 9.66 -6.18 3.21
N GLY A 192 10.48 -6.55 4.19
CA GLY A 192 10.27 -6.27 5.61
C GLY A 192 11.41 -6.84 6.42
N ASP A 193 11.99 -6.03 7.29
CA ASP A 193 13.12 -6.43 8.13
C ASP A 193 12.69 -7.24 9.37
N ASP A 194 11.38 -7.48 9.57
CA ASP A 194 10.81 -8.14 10.76
C ASP A 194 9.48 -8.88 10.46
N ILE A 195 8.91 -9.55 11.49
CA ILE A 195 7.52 -10.06 11.46
C ILE A 195 6.56 -8.86 11.47
N LEU A 196 6.35 -8.28 10.30
CA LEU A 196 5.47 -7.14 10.11
C LEU A 196 4.01 -7.59 9.98
N LEU A 197 3.10 -6.78 10.52
CA LEU A 197 1.67 -6.92 10.30
C LEU A 197 1.37 -6.63 8.83
N GLN A 198 0.96 -7.66 8.09
CA GLN A 198 0.63 -7.55 6.66
C GLN A 198 -0.87 -7.32 6.46
N THR A 199 -1.20 -6.32 5.66
CA THR A 199 -2.57 -6.09 5.15
C THR A 199 -2.56 -6.17 3.64
N VAL A 200 -3.57 -6.83 3.07
CA VAL A 200 -3.70 -6.99 1.62
C VAL A 200 -5.08 -6.52 1.18
N LEU A 201 -5.11 -5.60 0.21
CA LEU A 201 -6.32 -5.20 -0.50
C LEU A 201 -6.32 -5.81 -1.90
N ARG A 202 -7.52 -6.13 -2.40
CA ARG A 202 -7.73 -6.51 -3.80
C ARG A 202 -8.16 -5.28 -4.59
N LEU A 203 -7.57 -5.08 -5.77
CA LEU A 203 -7.79 -3.90 -6.59
C LEU A 203 -8.48 -4.28 -7.89
N ASP A 204 -9.38 -3.42 -8.35
CA ASP A 204 -9.98 -3.53 -9.67
C ASP A 204 -9.11 -2.82 -10.72
N GLY A 205 -8.04 -3.48 -11.15
CA GLY A 205 -7.08 -2.90 -12.09
C GLY A 205 -6.05 -1.98 -11.45
N LEU A 206 -5.24 -1.33 -12.28
CA LEU A 206 -4.20 -0.40 -11.87
C LEU A 206 -4.48 1.03 -12.38
N PRO A 207 -4.01 2.05 -11.65
CA PRO A 207 -3.91 3.42 -12.17
C PRO A 207 -3.08 3.52 -13.46
N GLN A 208 -3.38 4.52 -14.29
CA GLN A 208 -2.66 4.75 -15.57
C GLN A 208 -1.15 4.94 -15.42
N PRO A 209 -0.60 5.62 -14.38
CA PRO A 209 0.84 5.75 -14.25
C PRO A 209 1.54 4.40 -14.06
N HIS A 210 0.97 3.47 -13.27
CA HIS A 210 1.50 2.10 -13.14
C HIS A 210 1.57 1.40 -14.49
N ILE A 211 0.49 1.44 -15.27
CA ILE A 211 0.43 0.79 -16.60
C ILE A 211 1.45 1.41 -17.55
N THR A 212 1.54 2.75 -17.56
CA THR A 212 2.47 3.49 -18.43
C THR A 212 3.91 3.11 -18.13
N MET A 213 4.25 3.01 -16.84
CA MET A 213 5.56 2.58 -16.41
C MET A 213 5.82 1.14 -16.81
N LEU A 214 4.93 0.21 -16.46
CA LEU A 214 5.11 -1.21 -16.72
C LEU A 214 5.27 -1.48 -18.21
N ASN A 215 4.57 -0.76 -19.08
CA ASN A 215 4.72 -0.85 -20.54
C ASN A 215 6.05 -0.31 -21.09
N ASN A 216 6.78 0.51 -20.34
CA ASN A 216 8.09 1.02 -20.75
C ASN A 216 9.25 0.09 -20.34
N VAL A 217 9.00 -0.82 -19.39
CA VAL A 217 10.00 -1.74 -18.80
C VAL A 217 9.77 -3.21 -19.20
N VAL A 218 8.68 -3.53 -19.91
CA VAL A 218 8.37 -4.86 -20.46
C VAL A 218 8.27 -4.86 -21.97
#